data_AF-K7VPD3-F1
#
_entry.id   AF-K7VPD3-F1
#
_cell.length_a   1.000
_cell.length_b   1.000
_cell.length_c   1.000
_cell.angle_alpha   90.00
_cell.angle_beta   90.00
_cell.angle_gamma   90.00
#
_symmetry.space_group_name_H-M   'P 1'
#
loop_
_entity.id
_entity.type
_entity.pdbx_description
1 polymer ?
#
loop_
_entity_poly.entity_id
_entity_poly.type
_entity_poly.pdbx_seq_one_letter_code
_entity_poly.pdbx_strand_id
1 'polypeptide(L)' 'MYRLLHRDPKNRLGSREGANEIKQHPFFRGVNWALIRCMNPPKLDSAPFLGAEAEKEGKDINPEMEDLQTNVF' A
#
# COMPACT_ATOMS: atom_id res chain seq x y z
N MET A 1 4.65 5.96 -20.70
CA MET A 1 5.97 5.57 -20.14
C MET A 1 7.10 6.53 -20.54
N TYR A 2 7.14 7.04 -21.78
CA TYR A 2 8.29 7.80 -22.32
C TYR A 2 8.62 9.16 -21.67
N ARG A 3 7.83 9.68 -20.73
CA ARG A 3 8.11 10.98 -20.10
C ARG A 3 8.98 10.90 -18.83
N LEU A 4 9.03 9.75 -18.16
CA LEU A 4 9.90 9.58 -16.97
C LEU A 4 11.37 9.35 -17.36
N LEU A 5 11.60 8.71 -18.51
CA LEU A 5 12.94 8.40 -19.02
C LEU A 5 13.42 9.42 -20.05
N HIS A 6 13.04 10.70 -19.87
CA HIS A 6 13.53 11.76 -20.73
C HIS A 6 15.02 12.03 -20.46
N ARG A 7 15.83 12.05 -21.52
CA ARG A 7 17.30 12.22 -21.43
C ARG A 7 17.66 13.55 -20.76
N ASP A 8 17.04 14.64 -21.22
CA ASP A 8 17.15 15.95 -20.57
C ASP A 8 16.26 15.99 -19.31
N PRO A 9 16.83 16.21 -18.11
CA PRO A 9 16.07 16.27 -16.86
C PRO A 9 15.02 17.39 -16.82
N LYS A 10 15.22 18.51 -17.53
CA LYS A 10 14.24 19.62 -17.53
C LYS A 10 12.92 19.23 -18.19
N ASN A 11 12.98 18.27 -19.11
CA ASN A 11 11.83 17.78 -19.88
C ASN A 11 11.24 16.47 -19.29
N ARG A 12 11.79 15.99 -18.17
CA ARG A 12 11.29 14.80 -17.48
C ARG A 12 9.97 15.09 -16.79
N LEU A 13 9.04 14.14 -16.82
CA LEU A 13 7.81 14.22 -16.04
C LEU A 13 8.14 14.40 -14.54
N GLY A 14 7.52 15.42 -13.95
CA GLY A 14 7.74 15.87 -12.59
C GLY A 14 8.80 16.96 -12.41
N SER A 15 9.36 17.50 -13.49
CA SER A 15 10.35 18.57 -13.40
C SER A 15 9.77 19.96 -13.07
N ARG A 16 8.50 20.24 -13.41
CA ARG A 16 7.90 21.58 -13.24
C ARG A 16 7.05 21.65 -11.98
N GLU A 17 6.09 20.74 -11.81
CA GLU A 17 5.17 20.69 -10.67
C GLU A 17 5.47 19.52 -9.71
N GLY A 18 6.64 18.89 -9.84
CA GLY A 18 7.04 17.79 -8.97
C GLY A 18 6.19 16.53 -9.16
N ALA A 19 5.97 15.81 -8.07
CA ALA A 19 5.22 14.55 -8.10
C ALA A 19 3.75 14.70 -8.53
N ASN A 20 3.19 15.93 -8.53
CA ASN A 20 1.81 16.16 -8.93
C ASN A 20 1.57 15.77 -10.41
N GLU A 21 2.53 16.07 -11.29
CA GLU A 21 2.44 15.70 -12.72
C GLU A 21 2.33 14.18 -12.91
N ILE A 22 3.05 13.43 -12.07
CA ILE A 22 3.05 11.97 -12.10
C ILE A 22 1.69 11.46 -11.62
N LYS A 23 1.18 12.00 -10.51
CA LYS A 23 -0.12 11.61 -9.93
C LYS A 23 -1.30 11.85 -10.86
N GLN A 24 -1.25 12.91 -11.68
CA GLN A 24 -2.29 13.26 -12.64
C GLN A 24 -2.19 12.52 -13.98
N HIS A 25 -1.10 11.78 -14.22
CA HIS A 25 -0.91 11.08 -15.48
C HIS A 25 -1.99 9.99 -15.69
N PRO A 26 -2.54 9.81 -16.91
CA PRO A 26 -3.61 8.84 -17.16
C PRO A 26 -3.34 7.40 -16.73
N PHE A 27 -2.06 7.00 -16.65
CA PHE A 27 -1.63 5.71 -16.13
C PHE A 27 -2.10 5.46 -14.68
N PHE A 28 -2.13 6.49 -13.84
CA PHE A 28 -2.55 6.40 -12.44
C PHE A 28 -4.02 6.81 -12.23
N ARG A 29 -4.84 6.79 -13.30
CA ARG A 29 -6.27 7.09 -13.19
C ARG A 29 -6.93 6.11 -12.21
N GLY A 30 -7.73 6.66 -11.29
CA GLY A 30 -8.45 5.87 -10.28
C GLY A 30 -7.67 5.61 -8.99
N VAL A 31 -6.40 6.02 -8.91
CA VAL A 31 -5.63 5.95 -7.66
C VAL A 31 -6.06 7.05 -6.70
N ASN A 32 -6.50 6.67 -5.50
CA ASN A 32 -6.75 7.62 -4.41
C ASN A 32 -5.44 7.91 -3.66
N TRP A 33 -4.72 8.94 -4.09
CA TRP A 33 -3.42 9.33 -3.51
C TRP A 33 -3.48 9.78 -2.04
N ALA A 34 -4.64 10.27 -1.57
CA ALA A 34 -4.80 10.68 -0.17
C ALA A 34 -4.83 9.49 0.78
N LEU A 35 -5.36 8.35 0.33
CA LEU A 35 -5.52 7.14 1.13
C LEU A 35 -4.60 5.99 0.69
N ILE A 36 -3.68 6.19 -0.26
CA ILE A 36 -2.90 5.12 -0.89
C ILE A 36 -2.16 4.22 0.12
N ARG A 37 -1.76 4.74 1.27
CA ARG A 37 -1.08 3.98 2.34
C ARG A 37 -2.04 3.12 3.18
N CYS A 38 -3.32 3.41 3.15
CA CYS A 38 -4.37 2.70 3.89
C CYS A 38 -5.23 1.81 2.97
N MET A 39 -4.90 1.73 1.68
CA MET A 39 -5.57 0.85 0.74
C MET A 39 -4.99 -0.57 0.84
N ASN A 40 -5.82 -1.58 0.56
CA ASN A 40 -5.36 -2.96 0.49
C ASN A 40 -4.27 -3.07 -0.59
N PRO A 41 -3.09 -3.62 -0.26
CA PRO A 41 -2.03 -3.80 -1.24
C PRO A 41 -2.47 -4.76 -2.35
N PRO A 42 -1.96 -4.60 -3.59
CA PRO A 42 -2.23 -5.54 -4.65
C PRO A 42 -1.71 -6.94 -4.29
N LYS A 43 -2.43 -7.97 -4.74
CA LYS A 43 -1.98 -9.36 -4.59
C LYS A 43 -0.68 -9.56 -5.36
N LEU A 44 0.24 -10.30 -4.76
CA LEU A 44 1.52 -10.64 -5.37
C LEU A 44 1.34 -11.95 -6.15
N ASP A 45 1.63 -11.92 -7.44
CA ASP A 45 1.50 -13.10 -8.31
C ASP A 45 2.63 -14.13 -8.10
N SER A 46 3.72 -13.71 -7.46
CA SER A 46 4.84 -14.56 -7.06
C SER A 46 5.40 -14.08 -5.73
N ALA A 47 5.68 -15.00 -4.81
CA ALA A 47 6.26 -14.67 -3.51
C ALA A 47 7.56 -13.86 -3.68
N PRO A 48 7.65 -12.64 -3.14
CA PRO A 48 8.92 -11.94 -3.06
C PRO A 48 9.85 -12.74 -2.15
N PHE A 49 11.11 -12.84 -2.52
CA PHE A 49 12.18 -13.42 -1.70
C PHE A 49 12.57 -12.48 -0.53
N LEU A 50 11.58 -11.92 0.15
CA LEU A 50 11.72 -11.11 1.35
C LEU A 50 10.80 -11.77 2.37
N GLY A 51 11.42 -12.30 3.43
CA GLY A 51 10.86 -13.29 4.34
C GLY A 51 9.39 -13.05 4.70
N ALA A 52 8.65 -14.17 4.76
CA ALA A 52 7.53 -14.32 5.68
C ALA A 52 7.91 -13.63 7.00
N GLU A 53 7.12 -12.72 7.56
CA GLU A 53 5.76 -12.93 8.02
C GLU A 53 4.99 -11.60 7.88
N ALA A 54 3.89 -11.58 7.12
CA ALA A 54 2.86 -10.55 7.26
C ALA A 54 1.63 -11.23 7.85
N GLU A 55 1.54 -11.10 9.17
CA GLU A 55 0.38 -11.21 10.05
C GLU A 55 -0.94 -11.52 9.33
N LYS A 56 -1.38 -12.79 9.43
CA LYS A 56 -2.79 -13.13 9.29
C LYS A 56 -3.51 -12.65 10.55
N GLU A 57 -4.17 -11.50 10.49
CA GLU A 57 -5.21 -11.18 11.47
C GLU A 57 -6.58 -11.25 10.81
N GLY A 58 -7.19 -12.43 10.93
CA GLY A 58 -8.63 -12.66 10.85
C GLY A 58 -9.01 -13.36 12.14
N LYS A 59 -9.66 -12.62 13.04
CA LYS A 59 -9.99 -13.01 14.41
C LYS A 59 -10.99 -14.18 14.44
N ASP A 60 -10.50 -15.38 14.71
CA ASP A 60 -11.29 -16.38 15.42
C ASP A 60 -11.01 -16.16 16.92
N ILE A 61 -11.86 -15.35 17.54
CA ILE A 61 -11.96 -15.28 19.00
C ILE A 61 -12.28 -16.69 19.52
N ASN A 62 -11.29 -17.33 20.15
CA ASN A 62 -11.51 -18.59 20.85
C ASN A 62 -12.41 -18.31 22.07
N PRO A 63 -13.61 -18.92 22.19
CA PRO A 63 -14.57 -18.64 23.26
C PRO A 63 -14.12 -19.09 24.67
N GLU A 64 -12.88 -19.51 24.85
CA GLU A 64 -12.35 -20.07 26.11
C GLU A 64 -11.59 -19.05 26.97
N MET A 65 -11.63 -17.75 26.62
CA MET A 65 -10.97 -16.68 27.37
C MET A 65 -11.94 -15.85 28.26
N GLU A 66 -13.20 -16.24 28.35
CA GLU A 66 -14.20 -15.57 29.23
C GLU A 66 -13.98 -15.87 30.73
N ASP A 67 -13.30 -16.96 31.08
CA ASP A 67 -13.22 -17.44 32.46
C ASP A 67 -12.18 -16.73 33.36
N LEU A 68 -11.41 -15.77 32.82
CA LEU A 68 -10.49 -14.96 33.62
C LEU A 68 -11.06 -13.58 34.01
N GLN A 69 -12.23 -13.19 33.48
CA GLN A 69 -12.90 -11.93 33.86
C GLN A 69 -13.90 -12.09 35.01
N THR A 70 -14.23 -13.32 35.41
CA THR A 70 -15.20 -13.62 36.46
C THR A 70 -14.59 -14.06 37.78
N ASN A 71 -13.26 -14.26 37.86
CA ASN A 71 -12.55 -14.65 39.08
C ASN A 71 -11.62 -13.55 39.61
N VAL A 72 -12.18 -12.35 39.83
CA VAL A 72 -11.64 -11.43 40.84
C VAL A 72 -12.56 -11.51 42.06
N PHE A 73 -12.29 -12.51 42.90
CA PHE A 73 -12.52 -12.41 44.34
C PHE A 73 -11.18 -12.11 45.00
#